data_AF-A0A3T0HV93-F1
#
_entry.id   AF-A0A3T0HV93-F1
#
_cell.length_a   1.000
_cell.length_b   1.000
_cell.length_c   1.000
_cell.angle_alpha   90.00
_cell.angle_beta   90.00
_cell.angle_gamma   90.00
#
_symmetry.space_group_name_H-M   'P 1'
#
loop_
_entity.id
_entity.type
_entity.pdbx_description
1 polymer ?
#
loop_
_entity_poly.entity_id
_entity_poly.type
_entity_poly.pdbx_seq_one_letter_code
_entity_poly.pdbx_strand_id
1 'polypeptide(L)'
;MADLTPNLGIKKPLATENVTRASFNENWDIIDQKAAPKEKAQMFKLTQDTGIRKETLGADLTVLQPGQYYATGNYIKPAPPFIDGDYDRDVYHIDVSKDNIETGSTTFNIRRIWDNREWIGTYYNAKYTWHEVITDRAPIYFNLTLQNGITVANYSGVARTPRYIKIGKQVFIEGEINAVSGVNITIATLPVGVRPPATRLFKTAMNNSVSNDGATIYIENTTGEIKLQVAAGSSNTISLCGISFFVD
;
A
#
# COMPACT_ATOMS: atom_id res chain seq x y z
N MET A 1 -34.76 38.89 -10.00
CA MET A 1 -34.74 37.66 -9.19
C MET A 1 -35.11 36.52 -10.12
N ALA A 2 -34.53 35.32 -10.02
CA ALA A 2 -34.95 34.23 -10.92
C ALA A 2 -36.41 33.86 -10.64
N ASP A 3 -37.28 33.98 -11.65
CA ASP A 3 -38.73 33.73 -11.55
C ASP A 3 -39.05 32.25 -11.23
N LEU A 4 -38.08 31.36 -11.50
CA LEU A 4 -38.14 29.95 -11.20
C LEU A 4 -37.08 29.55 -10.17
N THR A 5 -37.36 28.48 -9.41
CA THR A 5 -36.33 27.81 -8.59
C THR A 5 -35.28 27.17 -9.51
N PRO A 6 -33.97 27.31 -9.24
CA PRO A 6 -32.91 26.82 -10.13
C PRO A 6 -32.93 25.30 -10.40
N ASN A 7 -33.29 24.49 -9.39
CA ASN A 7 -33.20 23.03 -9.50
C ASN A 7 -34.51 22.36 -9.93
N LEU A 8 -35.65 22.94 -9.54
CA LEU A 8 -36.98 22.33 -9.76
C LEU A 8 -37.80 23.09 -10.81
N GLY A 9 -37.38 24.29 -11.22
CA GLY A 9 -38.13 25.11 -12.17
C GLY A 9 -39.53 25.54 -11.67
N ILE A 10 -39.77 25.51 -10.35
CA ILE A 10 -41.04 25.92 -9.73
C ILE A 10 -41.13 27.44 -9.74
N LYS A 11 -42.28 27.98 -10.13
CA LYS A 11 -42.52 29.43 -10.12
C LYS A 11 -42.54 29.95 -8.68
N LYS A 12 -41.73 30.97 -8.40
CA LYS A 12 -41.74 31.63 -7.09
C LYS A 12 -42.92 32.59 -7.04
N PRO A 13 -43.84 32.47 -6.05
CA PRO A 13 -44.96 33.39 -5.95
C PRO A 13 -44.48 34.81 -5.67
N LEU A 14 -45.12 35.79 -6.28
CA LEU A 14 -44.88 37.20 -5.98
C LEU A 14 -45.52 37.57 -4.64
N ALA A 15 -44.97 38.58 -3.96
CA ALA A 15 -45.46 39.00 -2.63
C ALA A 15 -46.94 39.41 -2.58
N THR A 16 -47.57 39.66 -3.74
CA THR A 16 -48.95 40.10 -3.90
C THR A 16 -49.84 39.09 -4.62
N GLU A 17 -49.35 37.90 -4.96
CA GLU A 17 -50.08 36.87 -5.70
C GLU A 17 -50.78 35.88 -4.74
N ASN A 18 -52.07 35.63 -4.95
CA ASN A 18 -52.80 34.60 -4.21
C ASN A 18 -52.45 33.22 -4.79
N VAL A 19 -51.92 32.32 -3.96
CA VAL A 19 -51.67 30.92 -4.37
C VAL A 19 -53.00 30.16 -4.40
N THR A 20 -53.38 29.69 -5.59
CA THR A 20 -54.59 28.87 -5.77
C THR A 20 -54.30 27.40 -5.50
N ARG A 21 -55.35 26.62 -5.21
CA ARG A 21 -55.22 25.15 -5.10
C ARG A 21 -54.68 24.50 -6.38
N ALA A 22 -55.04 25.04 -7.55
CA ALA A 22 -54.56 24.54 -8.84
C ALA A 22 -53.04 24.71 -8.99
N SER A 23 -52.54 25.92 -8.72
CA SER A 23 -51.10 26.19 -8.79
C SER A 23 -50.30 25.47 -7.71
N PHE A 24 -50.91 25.18 -6.56
CA PHE A 24 -50.31 24.32 -5.54
C PHE A 24 -50.12 22.88 -6.02
N ASN A 25 -51.15 22.27 -6.62
CA ASN A 25 -51.07 20.90 -7.13
C ASN A 25 -50.05 20.76 -8.27
N GLU A 26 -50.01 21.73 -9.20
CA GLU A 26 -49.04 21.75 -10.29
C GLU A 26 -47.59 21.75 -9.76
N ASN A 27 -47.33 22.51 -8.70
CA ASN A 27 -46.02 22.51 -8.06
C ASN A 27 -45.66 21.15 -7.44
N TRP A 28 -46.64 20.44 -6.87
CA TRP A 28 -46.43 19.09 -6.33
C TRP A 28 -46.10 18.07 -7.42
N ASP A 29 -46.79 18.12 -8.56
CA ASP A 29 -46.51 17.26 -9.70
C ASP A 29 -45.08 17.51 -10.26
N ILE A 30 -44.67 18.78 -10.32
CA ILE A 30 -43.29 19.15 -10.71
C ILE A 30 -42.26 18.61 -9.72
N ILE A 31 -42.54 18.70 -8.41
CA ILE A 31 -41.67 18.14 -7.38
C ILE A 31 -41.55 16.63 -7.55
N ASP A 32 -42.65 15.91 -7.73
CA ASP A 32 -42.64 14.46 -7.89
C ASP A 32 -41.89 14.04 -9.16
N GLN A 33 -42.06 14.78 -10.25
CA GLN A 33 -41.37 14.50 -11.52
C GLN A 33 -39.86 14.78 -11.47
N LYS A 34 -39.42 15.82 -10.73
CA LYS A 34 -38.04 16.33 -10.78
C LYS A 34 -37.20 16.03 -9.55
N ALA A 35 -37.83 15.71 -8.41
CA ALA A 35 -37.09 15.21 -7.26
C ALA A 35 -36.29 13.98 -7.71
N ALA A 36 -35.01 13.95 -7.38
CA ALA A 36 -34.20 12.79 -7.68
C ALA A 36 -34.84 11.57 -6.99
N PRO A 37 -35.22 10.52 -7.74
CA PRO A 37 -35.75 9.31 -7.11
C PRO A 37 -34.68 8.78 -6.15
N LYS A 38 -35.12 8.24 -5.00
CA LYS A 38 -34.24 7.67 -3.96
C LYS A 38 -33.19 6.73 -4.55
N GLU A 39 -33.57 6.04 -5.63
CA GLU A 39 -32.77 5.10 -6.42
C GLU A 39 -31.53 5.69 -7.11
N LYS A 40 -31.44 7.03 -7.25
CA LYS A 40 -30.24 7.73 -7.79
C LYS A 40 -29.27 8.22 -6.71
N ALA A 41 -29.60 8.06 -5.42
CA ALA A 41 -28.67 8.30 -4.31
C ALA A 41 -27.86 7.02 -4.02
N GLN A 42 -26.71 7.13 -3.37
CA GLN A 42 -25.92 5.97 -2.94
C GLN A 42 -26.76 5.05 -2.03
N MET A 43 -27.22 3.91 -2.56
CA MET A 43 -28.28 3.08 -1.93
C MET A 43 -27.80 2.11 -0.84
N PHE A 44 -26.49 1.94 -0.66
CA PHE A 44 -25.96 0.97 0.29
C PHE A 44 -25.60 1.61 1.61
N LYS A 45 -26.22 1.14 2.70
CA LYS A 45 -25.76 1.49 4.06
C LYS A 45 -24.36 0.93 4.27
N LEU A 46 -23.39 1.82 4.49
CA LEU A 46 -22.02 1.45 4.80
C LEU A 46 -21.93 0.79 6.19
N THR A 47 -22.73 1.23 7.14
CA THR A 47 -22.78 0.76 8.54
C THR A 47 -24.21 0.39 8.95
N GLN A 48 -24.39 -0.07 10.18
CA GLN A 48 -25.70 -0.16 10.83
C GLN A 48 -26.27 1.24 11.11
N ASP A 49 -27.57 1.33 11.42
CA ASP A 49 -28.21 2.61 11.78
C ASP A 49 -27.62 3.25 13.05
N THR A 50 -26.92 2.46 13.86
CA THR A 50 -26.16 2.89 15.04
C THR A 50 -24.79 3.49 14.70
N GLY A 51 -24.38 3.49 13.42
CA GLY A 51 -23.04 3.91 12.98
C GLY A 51 -21.95 2.84 13.14
N ILE A 52 -22.29 1.66 13.67
CA ILE A 52 -21.35 0.55 13.90
C ILE A 52 -21.19 -0.28 12.63
N ARG A 53 -20.00 -0.88 12.42
CA ARG A 53 -19.73 -1.87 11.36
C ARG A 53 -20.75 -3.02 11.40
N LYS A 54 -21.10 -3.57 10.24
CA LYS A 54 -22.01 -4.71 10.11
C LYS A 54 -21.27 -6.01 10.45
N GLU A 55 -21.88 -6.96 11.14
CA GLU A 55 -21.25 -8.28 11.28
C GLU A 55 -21.36 -9.04 9.95
N THR A 56 -20.34 -9.79 9.54
CA THR A 56 -20.46 -10.62 8.32
C THR A 56 -21.36 -11.84 8.51
N LEU A 57 -21.55 -12.30 9.76
CA LEU A 57 -22.26 -13.54 10.10
C LEU A 57 -21.72 -14.78 9.35
N GLY A 58 -20.43 -14.77 9.01
CA GLY A 58 -19.79 -15.87 8.26
C GLY A 58 -20.11 -15.93 6.77
N ALA A 59 -20.77 -14.88 6.23
CA ALA A 59 -21.01 -14.76 4.80
C ALA A 59 -19.70 -14.66 4.01
N ASP A 60 -19.72 -15.18 2.78
CA ASP A 60 -18.61 -15.02 1.85
C ASP A 60 -18.49 -13.55 1.44
N LEU A 61 -17.29 -12.99 1.57
CA LEU A 61 -16.94 -11.62 1.23
C LEU A 61 -17.30 -11.33 -0.23
N THR A 62 -17.13 -12.29 -1.14
CA THR A 62 -17.43 -12.12 -2.57
C THR A 62 -18.90 -11.82 -2.85
N VAL A 63 -19.81 -12.25 -1.97
CA VAL A 63 -21.26 -12.00 -2.10
C VAL A 63 -21.74 -10.82 -1.27
N LEU A 64 -20.93 -10.29 -0.35
CA LEU A 64 -21.29 -9.13 0.45
C LEU A 64 -21.58 -7.92 -0.43
N GLN A 65 -22.56 -7.13 -0.01
CA GLN A 65 -22.83 -5.82 -0.61
C GLN A 65 -21.75 -4.82 -0.16
N PRO A 66 -21.49 -3.74 -0.95
CA PRO A 66 -20.56 -2.71 -0.52
C PRO A 66 -20.86 -2.18 0.88
N GLY A 67 -19.81 -1.99 1.69
CA GLY A 67 -19.94 -1.48 3.05
C GLY A 67 -18.84 -1.92 4.00
N GLN A 68 -19.02 -1.54 5.27
CA GLN A 68 -18.06 -1.74 6.35
C GLN A 68 -18.57 -2.81 7.30
N TYR A 69 -17.76 -3.83 7.49
CA TYR A 69 -18.06 -5.03 8.25
C TYR A 69 -17.00 -5.31 9.32
N TYR A 70 -17.32 -6.25 10.20
CA TYR A 70 -16.39 -6.91 11.09
C TYR A 70 -16.70 -8.41 11.19
N ALA A 71 -15.68 -9.20 11.51
CA ALA A 71 -15.81 -10.64 11.73
C ALA A 71 -14.68 -11.15 12.62
N THR A 72 -14.89 -12.26 13.34
CA THR A 72 -13.74 -13.04 13.81
C THR A 72 -13.10 -13.78 12.63
N GLY A 73 -11.82 -14.11 12.73
CA GLY A 73 -11.07 -14.73 11.63
C GLY A 73 -11.82 -15.91 11.02
N ASN A 74 -12.28 -16.87 11.84
CA ASN A 74 -13.10 -18.04 11.45
C ASN A 74 -14.28 -17.79 10.50
N TYR A 75 -14.80 -16.57 10.49
CA TYR A 75 -15.96 -16.18 9.69
C TYR A 75 -15.58 -15.42 8.41
N ILE A 76 -14.28 -15.29 8.10
CA ILE A 76 -13.77 -14.60 6.91
C ILE A 76 -13.56 -15.61 5.76
N LYS A 77 -14.30 -15.43 4.67
CA LYS A 77 -14.24 -16.30 3.48
C LYS A 77 -14.32 -15.46 2.20
N PRO A 78 -13.39 -15.57 1.23
CA PRO A 78 -12.13 -16.28 1.34
C PRO A 78 -11.24 -15.64 2.42
N ALA A 79 -10.45 -16.47 3.10
CA ALA A 79 -9.49 -16.01 4.09
C ALA A 79 -8.22 -15.47 3.40
N PRO A 80 -7.59 -14.39 3.87
CA PRO A 80 -6.22 -14.04 3.49
C PRO A 80 -5.22 -15.16 3.85
N PRO A 81 -4.06 -15.24 3.18
CA PRO A 81 -3.00 -16.17 3.56
C PRO A 81 -2.40 -15.74 4.91
N PHE A 82 -2.70 -16.50 5.97
CA PHE A 82 -2.26 -16.20 7.33
C PHE A 82 -0.96 -16.94 7.68
N ILE A 83 0.04 -16.19 8.14
CA ILE A 83 1.16 -16.71 8.93
C ILE A 83 0.79 -16.42 10.39
N ASP A 84 0.15 -17.39 11.05
CA ASP A 84 0.09 -17.65 12.51
C ASP A 84 -1.27 -18.26 12.94
N GLY A 85 -1.21 -19.22 13.86
CA GLY A 85 -2.27 -20.19 14.17
C GLY A 85 -3.38 -19.75 15.14
N ASP A 86 -3.64 -18.45 15.32
CA ASP A 86 -4.64 -17.92 16.27
C ASP A 86 -5.88 -17.26 15.59
N TYR A 87 -6.16 -17.68 14.35
CA TYR A 87 -7.25 -17.21 13.48
C TYR A 87 -8.64 -17.18 14.15
N ASP A 88 -8.93 -18.10 15.07
CA ASP A 88 -10.24 -18.26 15.68
C ASP A 88 -10.67 -17.09 16.58
N ARG A 89 -9.70 -16.37 17.16
CA ARG A 89 -9.96 -15.38 18.23
C ARG A 89 -9.77 -13.94 17.78
N ASP A 90 -9.13 -13.73 16.64
CA ASP A 90 -8.81 -12.39 16.13
C ASP A 90 -10.05 -11.74 15.51
N VAL A 91 -10.27 -10.46 15.82
CA VAL A 91 -11.33 -9.65 15.22
C VAL A 91 -10.75 -8.76 14.14
N TYR A 92 -11.46 -8.67 13.02
CA TYR A 92 -11.05 -7.94 11.84
C TYR A 92 -12.08 -6.89 11.44
N HIS A 93 -11.60 -5.74 10.98
CA HIS A 93 -12.38 -4.77 10.21
C HIS A 93 -12.29 -5.11 8.73
N ILE A 94 -13.41 -5.07 8.03
CA ILE A 94 -13.51 -5.48 6.64
C ILE A 94 -14.26 -4.40 5.86
N ASP A 95 -13.64 -3.81 4.86
CA ASP A 95 -14.28 -2.84 3.96
C ASP A 95 -14.44 -3.46 2.58
N VAL A 96 -15.68 -3.55 2.11
CA VAL A 96 -16.05 -4.17 0.83
C VAL A 96 -16.43 -3.07 -0.15
N SER A 97 -15.77 -3.04 -1.30
CA SER A 97 -16.13 -2.19 -2.45
C SER A 97 -16.35 -3.04 -3.70
N LYS A 98 -17.20 -2.55 -4.61
CA LYS A 98 -17.50 -3.19 -5.90
C LYS A 98 -17.37 -2.19 -7.02
N ASP A 99 -16.75 -2.59 -8.13
CA ASP A 99 -16.74 -1.78 -9.34
C ASP A 99 -17.89 -2.18 -10.26
N ASN A 100 -18.47 -1.19 -10.93
CA ASN A 100 -19.64 -1.37 -11.81
C ASN A 100 -19.26 -1.79 -13.25
N ILE A 101 -18.07 -2.38 -13.43
CA ILE A 101 -17.65 -2.91 -14.73
C ILE A 101 -18.45 -4.19 -14.96
N GLU A 102 -18.87 -4.46 -16.21
CA GLU A 102 -19.72 -5.59 -16.65
C GLU A 102 -19.31 -6.99 -16.13
N THR A 103 -18.12 -7.11 -15.55
CA THR A 103 -17.51 -8.32 -14.99
C THR A 103 -17.45 -8.38 -13.46
N GLY A 104 -17.87 -7.32 -12.75
CA GLY A 104 -18.13 -7.28 -11.30
C GLY A 104 -16.93 -7.61 -10.40
N SER A 105 -15.88 -6.79 -10.39
CA SER A 105 -14.82 -6.91 -9.38
C SER A 105 -15.31 -6.53 -8.00
N THR A 106 -14.89 -7.30 -6.99
CA THR A 106 -15.07 -6.96 -5.58
C THR A 106 -13.71 -6.82 -4.92
N THR A 107 -13.49 -5.71 -4.22
CA THR A 107 -12.28 -5.46 -3.45
C THR A 107 -12.60 -5.49 -1.97
N PHE A 108 -11.73 -6.12 -1.20
CA PHE A 108 -11.82 -6.25 0.25
C PHE A 108 -10.57 -5.65 0.86
N ASN A 109 -10.74 -4.71 1.80
CA ASN A 109 -9.67 -4.30 2.70
C ASN A 109 -9.94 -4.91 4.06
N ILE A 110 -9.04 -5.75 4.55
CA ILE A 110 -9.16 -6.41 5.84
C ILE A 110 -8.05 -5.92 6.74
N ARG A 111 -8.41 -5.45 7.94
CA ARG A 111 -7.46 -5.07 8.99
C ARG A 111 -7.70 -5.88 10.25
N ARG A 112 -6.65 -6.49 10.78
CA ARG A 112 -6.67 -7.14 12.10
C ARG A 112 -6.54 -6.08 13.20
N ILE A 113 -7.41 -6.14 14.20
CA ILE A 113 -7.52 -5.04 15.19
C ILE A 113 -6.31 -4.96 16.13
N TRP A 114 -5.68 -6.08 16.47
CA TRP A 114 -4.68 -6.10 17.55
C TRP A 114 -3.27 -5.64 17.12
N ASP A 115 -2.89 -5.85 15.85
CA ASP A 115 -1.58 -5.44 15.30
C ASP A 115 -1.69 -4.49 14.10
N ASN A 116 -2.90 -4.16 13.66
CA ASN A 116 -3.16 -3.37 12.45
C ASN A 116 -2.59 -3.98 11.16
N ARG A 117 -2.32 -5.30 11.10
CA ARG A 117 -1.99 -5.96 9.83
C ARG A 117 -3.14 -5.78 8.85
N GLU A 118 -2.80 -5.42 7.62
CA GLU A 118 -3.76 -5.08 6.58
C GLU A 118 -3.54 -5.91 5.33
N TRP A 119 -4.62 -6.45 4.78
CA TRP A 119 -4.65 -7.22 3.54
C TRP A 119 -5.63 -6.59 2.56
N ILE A 120 -5.24 -6.52 1.30
CA ILE A 120 -6.11 -6.18 0.20
C ILE A 120 -6.38 -7.45 -0.61
N GLY A 121 -7.65 -7.81 -0.72
CA GLY A 121 -8.14 -8.90 -1.55
C GLY A 121 -8.88 -8.36 -2.76
N THR A 122 -8.71 -8.99 -3.91
CA THR A 122 -9.52 -8.71 -5.11
C THR A 122 -10.13 -10.00 -5.61
N TYR A 123 -11.45 -9.98 -5.84
CA TYR A 123 -12.19 -11.03 -6.53
C TYR A 123 -12.62 -10.54 -7.92
N TYR A 124 -12.22 -11.26 -8.95
CA TYR A 124 -12.52 -10.94 -10.34
C TYR A 124 -12.60 -12.23 -11.17
N ASN A 125 -13.67 -12.39 -11.95
CA ASN A 125 -13.85 -13.54 -12.86
C ASN A 125 -13.59 -14.90 -12.19
N ALA A 126 -14.24 -15.16 -11.05
CA ALA A 126 -14.07 -16.37 -10.24
C ALA A 126 -12.64 -16.64 -9.72
N LYS A 127 -11.75 -15.64 -9.75
CA LYS A 127 -10.39 -15.70 -9.20
C LYS A 127 -10.26 -14.74 -8.03
N TYR A 128 -9.51 -15.16 -7.01
CA TYR A 128 -9.19 -14.34 -5.85
C TYR A 128 -7.68 -14.18 -5.72
N THR A 129 -7.24 -12.97 -5.34
CA THR A 129 -5.84 -12.66 -5.05
C THR A 129 -5.77 -11.85 -3.78
N TRP A 130 -4.84 -12.20 -2.89
CA TRP A 130 -4.56 -11.49 -1.65
C TRP A 130 -3.17 -10.84 -1.70
N HIS A 131 -3.08 -9.61 -1.22
CA HIS A 131 -1.84 -8.87 -1.03
C HIS A 131 -1.79 -8.33 0.40
N GLU A 132 -0.78 -8.72 1.16
CA GLU A 132 -0.49 -8.11 2.47
C GLU A 132 0.18 -6.76 2.26
N VAL A 133 -0.35 -5.70 2.91
CA VAL A 133 0.07 -4.31 2.68
C VAL A 133 0.97 -3.79 3.81
N ILE A 134 0.76 -4.27 5.04
CA ILE A 134 1.54 -3.87 6.22
C ILE A 134 1.90 -5.10 7.03
N THR A 135 3.20 -5.39 7.13
CA THR A 135 3.74 -6.38 8.06
C THR A 135 4.15 -5.65 9.34
N ASP A 136 3.48 -5.91 10.46
CA ASP A 136 3.90 -5.55 11.83
C ASP A 136 5.28 -6.09 12.22
N ARG A 137 5.84 -7.00 11.41
CA ARG A 137 7.14 -7.60 11.64
C ARG A 137 8.21 -6.54 11.47
N ALA A 138 8.86 -6.21 12.60
CA ALA A 138 10.07 -5.42 12.60
C ALA A 138 11.01 -5.96 11.50
N PRO A 139 11.54 -5.10 10.62
CA PRO A 139 12.35 -5.55 9.51
C PRO A 139 13.55 -6.37 10.04
N ILE A 140 13.61 -7.65 9.64
CA ILE A 140 14.71 -8.53 9.99
C ILE A 140 15.83 -8.31 8.98
N TYR A 141 16.88 -7.65 9.45
CA TYR A 141 18.08 -7.44 8.68
C TYR A 141 19.06 -8.60 8.82
N PHE A 142 19.69 -8.96 7.72
CA PHE A 142 20.78 -9.93 7.66
C PHE A 142 22.08 -9.19 7.38
N ASN A 143 23.10 -9.41 8.22
CA ASN A 143 24.40 -8.79 8.02
C ASN A 143 25.06 -9.34 6.75
N LEU A 144 25.62 -8.45 5.93
CA LEU A 144 26.48 -8.83 4.82
C LEU A 144 27.85 -9.22 5.37
N THR A 145 28.36 -10.38 4.95
CA THR A 145 29.73 -10.77 5.26
C THR A 145 30.68 -10.02 4.33
N LEU A 146 31.44 -9.09 4.89
CA LEU A 146 32.41 -8.30 4.13
C LEU A 146 33.60 -9.16 3.68
N GLN A 147 34.09 -8.89 2.48
CA GLN A 147 35.17 -9.62 1.83
C GLN A 147 36.36 -8.70 1.54
N ASN A 148 37.47 -9.27 1.09
CA ASN A 148 38.65 -8.53 0.61
C ASN A 148 39.22 -7.51 1.64
N GLY A 149 39.14 -7.83 2.93
CA GLY A 149 39.65 -6.97 4.00
C GLY A 149 38.85 -5.69 4.23
N ILE A 150 37.67 -5.56 3.62
CA ILE A 150 36.79 -4.41 3.77
C ILE A 150 36.21 -4.40 5.18
N THR A 151 36.19 -3.23 5.81
CA THR A 151 35.75 -3.05 7.19
C THR A 151 34.53 -2.15 7.27
N VAL A 152 33.71 -2.38 8.30
CA VAL A 152 32.52 -1.57 8.61
C VAL A 152 32.94 -0.14 8.93
N ALA A 153 32.25 0.83 8.33
CA ALA A 153 32.42 2.22 8.70
C ALA A 153 31.86 2.50 10.09
N ASN A 154 32.61 3.29 10.84
CA ASN A 154 32.20 3.80 12.14
C ASN A 154 32.08 5.32 12.06
N TYR A 155 30.94 5.84 12.50
CA TYR A 155 30.73 7.29 12.58
C TYR A 155 30.29 7.64 14.00
N SER A 156 31.06 8.49 14.67
CA SER A 156 30.81 8.90 16.07
C SER A 156 30.64 7.71 17.04
N GLY A 157 31.46 6.67 16.88
CA GLY A 157 31.43 5.46 17.73
C GLY A 157 30.29 4.48 17.43
N VAL A 158 29.46 4.72 16.41
CA VAL A 158 28.39 3.81 16.01
C VAL A 158 28.79 3.07 14.73
N ALA A 159 28.82 1.75 14.81
CA ALA A 159 29.08 0.89 13.66
C ALA A 159 27.86 0.88 12.72
N ARG A 160 28.10 1.18 11.44
CA ARG A 160 27.07 1.19 10.39
C ARG A 160 27.14 -0.12 9.58
N THR A 161 26.96 -1.25 10.25
CA THR A 161 27.14 -2.59 9.68
C THR A 161 26.33 -2.79 8.39
N PRO A 162 26.99 -3.10 7.26
CA PRO A 162 26.33 -3.47 6.01
C PRO A 162 25.38 -4.64 6.19
N ARG A 163 24.14 -4.46 5.77
CA ARG A 163 23.07 -5.44 5.94
C ARG A 163 22.00 -5.29 4.86
N TYR A 164 21.20 -6.34 4.66
CA TYR A 164 20.11 -6.34 3.71
C TYR A 164 18.81 -6.85 4.32
N ILE A 165 17.71 -6.52 3.69
CA ILE A 165 16.39 -7.09 3.96
C ILE A 165 15.63 -7.30 2.65
N LYS A 166 14.81 -8.35 2.60
CA LYS A 166 13.82 -8.57 1.55
C LYS A 166 12.42 -8.33 2.13
N ILE A 167 11.69 -7.38 1.56
CA ILE A 167 10.29 -7.10 1.87
C ILE A 167 9.49 -7.38 0.60
N GLY A 168 8.67 -8.44 0.63
CA GLY A 168 7.98 -8.92 -0.57
C GLY A 168 8.96 -9.24 -1.71
N LYS A 169 8.80 -8.58 -2.85
CA LYS A 169 9.68 -8.70 -4.02
C LYS A 169 10.80 -7.66 -4.09
N GLN A 170 10.97 -6.83 -3.06
CA GLN A 170 12.01 -5.79 -3.06
C GLN A 170 13.08 -6.09 -2.02
N VAL A 171 14.33 -5.93 -2.42
CA VAL A 171 15.50 -6.01 -1.53
C VAL A 171 16.01 -4.60 -1.29
N PHE A 172 16.34 -4.32 -0.02
CA PHE A 172 16.97 -3.09 0.43
C PHE A 172 18.32 -3.45 1.03
N ILE A 173 19.33 -2.65 0.72
CA ILE A 173 20.67 -2.75 1.31
C ILE A 173 20.96 -1.44 2.02
N GLU A 174 21.59 -1.54 3.19
CA GLU A 174 21.98 -0.40 4.00
C GLU A 174 23.30 -0.66 4.74
N GLY A 175 23.78 0.37 5.43
CA GLY A 175 25.06 0.38 6.11
C GLY A 175 26.14 1.08 5.29
N GLU A 176 27.35 1.11 5.83
CA GLU A 176 28.48 1.83 5.27
C GLU A 176 29.77 1.03 5.46
N ILE A 177 30.68 1.16 4.50
CA ILE A 177 32.03 0.59 4.56
C ILE A 177 33.07 1.71 4.60
N ASN A 178 34.21 1.45 5.23
CA ASN A 178 35.36 2.35 5.10
C ASN A 178 35.77 2.44 3.62
N ALA A 179 36.26 3.60 3.21
CA ALA A 179 36.67 3.82 1.83
C ALA A 179 37.73 2.80 1.39
N VAL A 180 37.55 2.26 0.19
CA VAL A 180 38.45 1.28 -0.42
C VAL A 180 38.91 1.87 -1.75
N SER A 181 40.22 1.89 -1.97
CA SER A 181 40.80 2.28 -3.25
C SER A 181 40.85 1.09 -4.21
N GLY A 182 40.31 1.24 -5.40
CA GLY A 182 40.45 0.27 -6.49
C GLY A 182 39.21 0.14 -7.36
N VAL A 183 39.29 -0.78 -8.30
CA VAL A 183 38.25 -1.06 -9.31
C VAL A 183 37.92 -2.54 -9.24
N ASN A 184 36.64 -2.86 -9.39
CA ASN A 184 36.13 -4.23 -9.43
C ASN A 184 36.44 -5.07 -8.18
N ILE A 185 36.31 -4.45 -6.99
CA ILE A 185 36.54 -5.12 -5.70
C ILE A 185 35.21 -5.67 -5.17
N THR A 186 35.13 -6.98 -4.87
CA THR A 186 33.95 -7.56 -4.23
C THR A 186 33.86 -7.12 -2.77
N ILE A 187 32.74 -6.49 -2.41
CA ILE A 187 32.42 -6.01 -1.05
C ILE A 187 31.81 -7.16 -0.23
N ALA A 188 30.82 -7.83 -0.78
CA ALA A 188 30.09 -8.93 -0.17
C ALA A 188 29.34 -9.73 -1.25
N THR A 189 28.73 -10.85 -0.87
CA THR A 189 27.92 -11.68 -1.77
C THR A 189 26.52 -11.86 -1.21
N LEU A 190 25.50 -11.57 -2.01
CA LEU A 190 24.09 -11.84 -1.69
C LEU A 190 23.75 -13.33 -1.85
N PRO A 191 23.01 -13.93 -0.90
CA PRO A 191 22.55 -15.30 -1.05
C PRO A 191 21.54 -15.46 -2.19
N VAL A 192 21.37 -16.70 -2.66
CA VAL A 192 20.32 -17.04 -3.63
C VAL A 192 18.94 -16.67 -3.06
N GLY A 193 18.06 -16.10 -3.89
CA GLY A 193 16.71 -15.67 -3.49
C GLY A 193 16.57 -14.19 -3.10
N VAL A 194 17.69 -13.48 -2.96
CA VAL A 194 17.73 -12.01 -2.74
C VAL A 194 18.61 -11.28 -3.79
N ARG A 195 18.96 -11.96 -4.89
CA ARG A 195 19.74 -11.40 -5.99
C ARG A 195 18.83 -10.67 -6.98
N PRO A 196 19.30 -9.59 -7.63
CA PRO A 196 18.52 -8.95 -8.67
C PRO A 196 18.40 -9.90 -9.90
N PRO A 197 17.33 -9.80 -10.70
CA PRO A 197 17.11 -10.69 -11.84
C PRO A 197 18.07 -10.40 -13.01
N ALA A 198 18.50 -9.14 -13.11
CA ALA A 198 19.52 -8.67 -14.01
C ALA A 198 20.55 -7.86 -13.22
N THR A 199 21.79 -7.87 -13.67
CA THR A 199 22.85 -7.04 -13.10
C THR A 199 22.39 -5.59 -12.95
N ARG A 200 22.64 -4.99 -11.79
CA ARG A 200 22.28 -3.61 -11.47
C ARG A 200 23.48 -2.76 -11.12
N LEU A 201 23.35 -1.47 -11.38
CA LEU A 201 24.40 -0.47 -11.23
C LEU A 201 23.80 0.70 -10.45
N PHE A 202 24.44 1.05 -9.34
CA PHE A 202 23.98 2.06 -8.39
C PHE A 202 25.06 3.11 -8.18
N LYS A 203 24.65 4.38 -8.14
CA LYS A 203 25.48 5.46 -7.62
C LYS A 203 25.12 5.65 -6.16
N THR A 204 26.12 5.63 -5.29
CA THR A 204 25.92 5.80 -3.85
C THR A 204 26.73 6.97 -3.32
N ALA A 205 26.23 7.56 -2.24
CA ALA A 205 26.90 8.68 -1.59
C ALA A 205 28.19 8.21 -0.90
N MET A 206 29.18 9.09 -0.89
CA MET A 206 30.42 8.94 -0.13
C MET A 206 30.47 10.07 0.91
N ASN A 207 30.85 9.76 2.15
CA ASN A 207 30.90 10.77 3.21
C ASN A 207 32.17 11.63 3.08
N ASN A 208 32.02 12.93 3.32
CA ASN A 208 33.07 13.95 3.27
C ASN A 208 33.75 14.12 1.90
N SER A 209 33.03 13.85 0.79
CA SER A 209 33.50 14.26 -0.53
C SER A 209 33.29 15.77 -0.72
N VAL A 210 34.37 16.47 -1.03
CA VAL A 210 34.39 17.92 -1.29
C VAL A 210 33.70 18.31 -2.61
N SER A 211 33.33 17.35 -3.46
CA SER A 211 32.78 17.58 -4.81
C SER A 211 31.48 16.83 -5.09
N ASN A 212 30.75 16.38 -4.06
CA ASN A 212 29.53 15.56 -4.21
C ASN A 212 29.82 14.25 -4.98
N ASP A 213 31.01 13.69 -4.78
CA ASP A 213 31.39 12.45 -5.44
C ASP A 213 30.65 11.26 -4.86
N GLY A 214 30.41 10.27 -5.72
CA GLY A 214 29.76 9.02 -5.35
C GLY A 214 30.54 7.80 -5.81
N ALA A 215 30.29 6.68 -5.14
CA ALA A 215 30.80 5.39 -5.55
C ALA A 215 29.84 4.76 -6.56
N THR A 216 30.39 3.97 -7.46
CA THR A 216 29.61 3.12 -8.36
C THR A 216 29.63 1.70 -7.80
N ILE A 217 28.48 1.21 -7.36
CA ILE A 217 28.28 -0.15 -6.89
C ILE A 217 27.60 -0.96 -7.99
N TYR A 218 28.10 -2.15 -8.22
CA TYR A 218 27.58 -3.12 -9.17
C TYR A 218 27.09 -4.33 -8.41
N ILE A 219 25.91 -4.86 -8.74
CA ILE A 219 25.40 -6.10 -8.15
C ILE A 219 25.15 -7.09 -9.28
N GLU A 220 25.92 -8.17 -9.28
CA GLU A 220 25.83 -9.23 -10.29
C GLU A 220 24.64 -10.16 -10.03
N ASN A 221 23.83 -10.44 -11.05
CA ASN A 221 22.66 -11.31 -10.88
C ASN A 221 23.04 -12.78 -10.63
N THR A 222 24.03 -13.32 -11.34
CA THR A 222 24.37 -14.74 -11.31
C THR A 222 25.05 -15.13 -10.00
N THR A 223 26.09 -14.38 -9.60
CA THR A 223 26.89 -14.69 -8.40
C THR A 223 26.31 -14.03 -7.14
N GLY A 224 25.58 -12.92 -7.28
CA GLY A 224 25.14 -12.10 -6.15
C GLY A 224 26.22 -11.18 -5.61
N GLU A 225 27.39 -11.10 -6.25
CA GLU A 225 28.48 -10.25 -5.79
C GLU A 225 28.12 -8.77 -5.88
N ILE A 226 28.30 -8.08 -4.75
CA ILE A 226 28.25 -6.63 -4.64
C ILE A 226 29.68 -6.13 -4.85
N LYS A 227 29.94 -5.42 -5.94
CA LYS A 227 31.27 -4.97 -6.36
C LYS A 227 31.37 -3.46 -6.35
N LEU A 228 32.46 -2.93 -5.81
CA LEU A 228 32.87 -1.55 -6.06
C LEU A 228 33.49 -1.46 -7.46
N GLN A 229 32.86 -0.72 -8.37
CA GLN A 229 33.42 -0.48 -9.71
C GLN A 229 34.37 0.70 -9.70
N VAL A 230 33.97 1.80 -9.09
CA VAL A 230 34.84 2.98 -8.94
C VAL A 230 34.41 3.77 -7.71
N ALA A 231 35.38 4.31 -6.99
CA ALA A 231 35.22 5.26 -5.91
C ALA A 231 36.01 6.52 -6.26
N ALA A 232 35.51 7.70 -5.88
CA ALA A 232 36.30 8.92 -5.97
C ALA A 232 37.44 8.94 -4.95
N GLY A 233 38.53 9.64 -5.27
CA GLY A 233 39.82 9.54 -4.59
C GLY A 233 39.91 10.13 -3.17
N SER A 234 38.83 10.69 -2.62
CA SER A 234 38.83 11.44 -1.34
C SER A 234 37.58 11.17 -0.51
N SER A 235 37.47 9.97 0.06
CA SER A 235 36.39 9.68 1.02
C SER A 235 36.86 8.91 2.23
N ASN A 236 36.12 9.03 3.32
CA ASN A 236 36.30 8.22 4.51
C ASN A 236 35.42 6.96 4.46
N THR A 237 34.22 7.05 3.88
CA THR A 237 33.26 5.95 3.84
C THR A 237 32.43 5.95 2.56
N ILE A 238 32.00 4.76 2.15
CA ILE A 238 31.05 4.54 1.04
C ILE A 238 29.73 4.06 1.65
N SER A 239 28.65 4.76 1.33
CA SER A 239 27.31 4.36 1.78
C SER A 239 26.73 3.29 0.85
N LEU A 240 26.09 2.29 1.44
CA LEU A 240 25.25 1.32 0.72
C LEU A 240 23.76 1.62 0.92
N CYS A 241 23.43 2.61 1.76
CA CYS A 241 22.06 3.05 1.98
C CYS A 241 21.42 3.56 0.69
N GLY A 242 20.13 3.28 0.53
CA GLY A 242 19.36 3.68 -0.65
C GLY A 242 19.50 2.75 -1.85
N ILE A 243 20.36 1.73 -1.78
CA ILE A 243 20.34 0.64 -2.77
C ILE A 243 19.07 -0.18 -2.54
N SER A 244 18.22 -0.24 -3.55
CA SER A 244 17.10 -1.17 -3.58
C SER A 244 16.83 -1.67 -4.98
N PHE A 245 16.28 -2.89 -5.08
CA PHE A 245 15.92 -3.50 -6.35
C PHE A 245 14.87 -4.59 -6.16
N PHE A 246 14.14 -4.89 -7.23
CA PHE A 246 13.21 -6.01 -7.26
C PHE A 246 13.93 -7.34 -7.53
N VAL A 247 13.37 -8.42 -6.98
CA VAL A 247 13.75 -9.81 -7.22
C VAL A 247 12.54 -10.55 -7.78
N ASP A 248 12.80 -11.57 -8.61
CA ASP A 248 11.73 -12.37 -9.24
C ASP A 248 10.98 -13.27 -8.24
#